data_AF-A0A954PQH3-F1
#
_entry.id   AF-A0A954PQH3-F1
#
_cell.length_a   1.000
_cell.length_b   1.000
_cell.length_c   1.000
_cell.angle_alpha   90.00
_cell.angle_beta   90.00
_cell.angle_gamma   90.00
#
_symmetry.space_group_name_H-M   'P 1'
#
loop_
_entity.id
_entity.type
_entity.pdbx_description
1 polymer ?
#
loop_
_entity_poly.entity_id
_entity_poly.type
_entity_poly.pdbx_seq_one_letter_code
_entity_poly.pdbx_strand_id
1 'polypeptide(L)' 'GWFTRSFWPVWFASDNVFPSPDHLPFLQSHFEPLWCQESRSKVPYIPFIRTPYYQFIGKKPE' A
#
# COMPACT_ATOMS: atom_id res chain seq x y z
N GLY A 1 1.13 6.35 10.53
CA GLY A 1 1.37 6.17 11.97
C GLY A 1 2.35 5.04 12.19
N TRP A 2 3.08 5.05 13.30
CA TRP A 2 4.14 4.08 13.61
C TRP A 2 3.64 2.63 13.61
N PHE A 3 2.50 2.36 14.27
CA PHE A 3 1.85 1.03 14.28
C PHE A 3 1.61 0.45 12.88
N THR A 4 1.08 1.25 11.95
CA THR A 4 0.81 0.82 10.57
C THR A 4 2.07 0.43 9.81
N ARG A 5 3.21 1.09 10.11
CA ARG A 5 4.50 0.87 9.46
C ARG A 5 5.30 -0.30 10.06
N SER A 6 4.92 -0.79 11.23
CA SER A 6 5.63 -1.90 11.90
C SER A 6 4.81 -3.18 11.94
N PHE A 7 3.49 -3.10 12.17
CA PHE A 7 2.63 -4.28 12.31
C PHE A 7 2.34 -4.96 10.97
N TRP A 8 1.83 -4.20 9.99
CA TRP A 8 1.38 -4.77 8.72
C TRP A 8 2.50 -5.37 7.88
N PRO A 9 3.69 -4.76 7.76
CA PRO A 9 4.79 -5.40 7.04
C PRO A 9 5.21 -6.74 7.64
N VAL A 10 5.22 -6.85 8.98
CA VAL A 10 5.54 -8.12 9.66
C VAL A 10 4.44 -9.15 9.47
N TRP A 11 3.17 -8.75 9.56
CA TRP A 11 2.03 -9.64 9.31
C TRP A 11 2.05 -10.19 7.88
N PHE A 12 2.19 -9.32 6.87
CA PHE A 12 2.20 -9.74 5.47
C PHE A 12 3.44 -10.54 5.08
N ALA A 13 4.57 -10.37 5.79
CA ALA A 13 5.77 -11.15 5.55
C ALA A 13 5.57 -12.66 5.78
N SER A 14 4.60 -13.08 6.61
CA SER A 14 4.27 -14.51 6.74
C SER A 14 3.73 -15.10 5.43
N ASP A 15 3.09 -14.27 4.60
CA ASP A 15 2.55 -14.63 3.29
C ASP A 15 3.49 -14.26 2.14
N ASN A 16 4.76 -13.94 2.42
CA ASN A 16 5.76 -13.43 1.46
C ASN A 16 5.32 -12.13 0.75
N VAL A 17 4.48 -11.32 1.39
CA VAL A 17 4.09 -10.00 0.89
C VAL A 17 4.84 -8.92 1.68
N PHE A 18 5.52 -8.02 0.98
CA PHE A 18 6.39 -7.00 1.60
C PHE A 18 5.94 -5.58 1.24
N PRO A 19 4.96 -5.00 1.95
CA PRO A 19 4.54 -3.62 1.73
C PRO A 19 5.68 -2.64 2.04
N SER A 20 6.03 -1.80 1.06
CA SER A 20 7.04 -0.74 1.21
C SER A 20 6.40 0.65 1.09
N PRO A 21 6.76 1.61 1.96
CA PRO A 21 6.31 3.00 1.82
C PRO A 21 6.88 3.68 0.56
N ASP A 22 7.96 3.14 -0.01
CA ASP A 22 8.66 3.74 -1.15
C ASP A 22 8.03 3.37 -2.49
N HIS A 23 7.12 2.39 -2.50
CA HIS A 23 6.52 1.90 -3.74
C HIS A 23 5.63 2.95 -4.42
N LEU A 24 4.84 3.71 -3.65
CA LEU A 24 4.00 4.76 -4.23
C LEU A 24 4.81 5.96 -4.76
N PRO A 25 5.80 6.52 -4.03
CA PRO A 25 6.72 7.52 -4.57
C PRO A 25 7.46 7.05 -5.81
N PHE A 26 7.88 5.77 -5.85
CA PHE A 26 8.51 5.18 -7.03
C PHE A 26 7.57 5.20 -8.24
N LEU A 27 6.31 4.79 -8.07
CA LEU A 27 5.33 4.83 -9.17
C LEU A 27 5.04 6.27 -9.64
N GLN A 28 4.92 7.21 -8.71
CA GLN A 28 4.67 8.63 -9.04
C GLN A 28 5.84 9.29 -9.79
N SER A 29 7.08 8.82 -9.60
CA SER A 29 8.24 9.37 -10.31
C SER A 29 8.48 8.75 -11.70
N HIS A 30 7.93 7.57 -11.96
CA HIS A 30 8.15 6.82 -13.21
C HIS A 30 6.94 6.86 -14.17
N PHE A 31 5.77 7.25 -13.68
CA PHE A 31 4.53 7.30 -14.45
C PHE A 31 3.86 8.66 -14.30
N GLU A 32 3.10 9.08 -15.31
CA GLU A 32 2.17 10.19 -15.17
C GLU A 32 0.96 9.72 -14.36
N PRO A 33 0.74 10.23 -13.13
CA PRO A 33 -0.32 9.75 -12.26
C PRO A 33 -1.69 10.24 -12.77
N LEU A 34 -2.51 9.32 -13.27
CA LEU A 34 -3.90 9.60 -13.67
C LEU A 34 -4.85 9.54 -12.48
N TRP A 35 -4.59 8.62 -11.55
CA TRP A 35 -5.39 8.46 -10.35
C TRP A 35 -4.59 7.81 -9.23
N CYS A 36 -4.76 8.34 -8.01
CA CYS A 36 -4.16 7.76 -6.81
C CYS A 36 -5.13 7.93 -5.65
N GLN A 37 -5.51 6.82 -5.02
CA GLN A 37 -6.34 6.85 -3.82
C GLN A 37 -5.76 5.93 -2.74
N GLU A 38 -5.47 6.51 -1.59
CA GLU A 38 -5.13 5.78 -0.37
C GLU A 38 -6.38 5.52 0.46
N SER A 39 -6.53 4.30 0.97
CA SER A 39 -7.69 3.91 1.76
C SER A 39 -7.31 2.81 2.76
N ARG A 40 -8.29 2.34 3.55
CA ARG A 40 -8.10 1.28 4.53
C ARG A 40 -9.21 0.24 4.43
N SER A 41 -8.82 -1.02 4.27
CA SER A 41 -9.75 -2.14 4.14
C SER A 41 -9.79 -2.99 5.41
N LYS A 42 -10.92 -3.68 5.64
CA LYS A 42 -11.02 -4.70 6.67
C LYS A 42 -10.32 -5.97 6.17
N VAL A 43 -9.57 -6.63 7.04
CA VAL A 43 -8.98 -7.93 6.74
C VAL A 43 -9.91 -9.01 7.30
N PRO A 44 -10.32 -10.01 6.51
CA PRO A 44 -11.03 -11.17 7.04
C PRO A 44 -10.25 -11.75 8.23
N TYR A 45 -10.95 -12.17 9.30
CA TYR A 45 -10.37 -12.74 10.52
C TYR A 45 -9.67 -11.78 11.50
N ILE A 46 -9.38 -10.53 11.13
CA ILE A 46 -8.80 -9.53 12.07
C ILE A 46 -9.87 -8.48 12.43
N PRO A 47 -10.54 -8.62 13.58
CA PRO A 47 -11.50 -7.61 14.01
C PRO A 47 -10.78 -6.31 14.42
N PHE A 48 -11.48 -5.18 14.29
CA PHE A 48 -11.09 -3.82 14.74
C PHE A 48 -9.94 -3.12 14.00
N ILE A 49 -9.00 -3.83 13.38
CA ILE A 49 -7.86 -3.21 12.69
C ILE A 49 -8.13 -3.18 11.18
N ARG A 50 -7.73 -2.09 10.51
CA ARG A 50 -7.84 -1.94 9.05
C ARG A 50 -6.46 -1.84 8.41
N THR A 51 -6.24 -2.60 7.35
CA THR A 51 -4.99 -2.60 6.59
C THR A 51 -4.95 -1.42 5.62
N PRO A 52 -3.85 -0.66 5.53
CA PRO A 52 -3.69 0.36 4.51
C PRO A 52 -3.55 -0.28 3.14
N TYR A 53 -4.16 0.32 2.13
CA TYR A 53 -3.89 0.00 0.73
C TYR A 53 -3.98 1.27 -0.09
N TYR A 54 -3.41 1.23 -1.28
CA TYR A 54 -3.58 2.29 -2.26
C TYR A 54 -3.94 1.69 -3.61
N GLN A 55 -4.57 2.51 -4.43
CA GLN A 55 -4.83 2.20 -5.82
C GLN A 55 -4.16 3.31 -6.64
N PHE A 56 -3.39 2.91 -7.65
CA PHE A 56 -2.63 3.82 -8.50
C PHE A 56 -2.87 3.44 -9.96
N ILE A 57 -3.26 4.42 -10.77
CA ILE A 57 -3.37 4.30 -12.23
C ILE A 57 -2.43 5.36 -12.81
N GLY A 58 -1.44 4.91 -13.57
CA GLY A 58 -0.47 5.78 -14.22
C GLY A 58 -0.39 5.50 -15.72
N LYS A 59 -0.14 6.54 -16.52
CA LYS A 59 0.23 6.41 -17.92
C LYS A 59 1.75 6.28 -18.02
N LYS A 60 2.23 5.34 -18.85
CA LYS A 60 3.65 5.25 -19.17
C LYS A 60 4.06 6.47 -20.03
N PRO A 61 5.15 7.18 -19.69
CA PRO A 61 5.66 8.24 -20.54
C PRO A 61 6.04 7.66 -21.92
N GLU A 62 5.77 8.43 -22.97
CA GLU A 62 6.04 8.06 -24.37
C GLU A 62 7.54 7.99 -24.69
#